data_AF-A0A2R6B4D9-F1
#
_entry.id   AF-A0A2R6B4D9-F1
#
_cell.length_a   1.000
_cell.length_b   1.000
_cell.length_c   1.000
_cell.angle_alpha   90.00
_cell.angle_beta   90.00
_cell.angle_gamma   90.00
#
_symmetry.space_group_name_H-M   'P 1'
#
loop_
_entity.id
_entity.type
_entity.pdbx_description
1 polymer ?
#
loop_
_entity_poly.entity_id
_entity_poly.type
_entity_poly.pdbx_seq_one_letter_code
_entity_poly.pdbx_strand_id
1 'polypeptide(L)'
;MLYGGEPTDAVKRRLVESGVSEVRFTGLGHYLLCVTDQATCLYAPRKLFSGTVLDANESNTLVFREKEVADFFNHNFFIAWFKAKELFSEERSYNKKVYTNQRAALYVLSKILRRGVRPRIRVEGRNTRTGKPIQLEGKVLDTRIEEEVYSFTLDTGKALVEVGGENALVETVIAERVEILEGG
;
A
#
# COMPACT_ATOMS: atom_id res chain seq x y z
N MET A 1 -4.61 -26.38 0.84
CA MET A 1 -5.64 -25.85 1.76
C MET A 1 -5.47 -24.35 1.80
N LEU A 2 -6.37 -23.54 1.21
CA LEU A 2 -6.30 -22.07 1.37
C LEU A 2 -7.69 -21.42 1.24
N TYR A 3 -8.57 -21.68 2.21
CA TYR A 3 -9.70 -20.80 2.52
C TYR A 3 -9.43 -20.21 3.91
N GLY A 4 -8.75 -19.06 3.96
CA GLY A 4 -8.52 -18.30 5.20
C GLY A 4 -7.73 -18.98 6.33
N GLY A 5 -7.18 -20.18 6.08
CA GLY A 5 -6.29 -20.89 7.01
C GLY A 5 -4.90 -20.26 7.04
N GLU A 6 -4.18 -20.47 8.14
CA GLU A 6 -2.79 -20.01 8.23
C GLU A 6 -1.90 -20.74 7.22
N PRO A 7 -0.96 -20.03 6.56
CA PRO A 7 0.01 -20.67 5.66
C PRO A 7 0.88 -21.67 6.43
N THR A 8 1.14 -22.83 5.82
CA THR A 8 2.12 -23.80 6.37
C THR A 8 3.53 -23.22 6.32
N ASP A 9 4.46 -23.74 7.13
CA ASP A 9 5.85 -23.25 7.13
C ASP A 9 6.56 -23.40 5.77
N ALA A 10 6.18 -24.41 4.99
CA ALA A 10 6.65 -24.55 3.62
C ALA A 10 6.18 -23.39 2.72
N VAL A 11 4.93 -22.93 2.89
CA VAL A 11 4.40 -21.77 2.16
C VAL A 11 5.05 -20.48 2.66
N LYS A 12 5.18 -20.30 3.99
CA LYS A 12 5.86 -19.12 4.58
C LYS A 12 7.29 -18.96 4.04
N ARG A 13 8.06 -20.04 3.98
CA ARG A 13 9.43 -20.03 3.40
C ARG A 13 9.43 -19.58 1.94
N ARG A 14 8.54 -20.12 1.11
CA ARG A 14 8.43 -19.71 -0.30
C ARG A 14 8.03 -18.25 -0.47
N LEU A 15 7.16 -17.71 0.40
CA LEU A 15 6.78 -16.29 0.38
C LEU A 15 7.99 -15.39 0.66
N VAL A 16 8.79 -15.73 1.69
CA VAL A 16 10.03 -15.03 2.04
C VAL A 16 11.04 -15.06 0.89
N GLU A 17 11.29 -16.24 0.32
CA GLU A 17 12.19 -16.43 -0.83
C GLU A 17 11.75 -15.64 -2.06
N SER A 18 10.43 -15.46 -2.23
CA SER A 18 9.84 -14.69 -3.34
C SER A 18 9.80 -13.18 -3.07
N GLY A 19 10.29 -12.72 -1.93
CA GLY A 19 10.25 -11.30 -1.54
C GLY A 19 8.85 -10.78 -1.16
N VAL A 20 7.89 -11.66 -0.90
CA VAL A 20 6.56 -11.26 -0.41
C VAL A 20 6.70 -10.83 1.04
N SER A 21 6.29 -9.61 1.34
CA SER A 21 6.37 -9.06 2.69
C SER A 21 5.10 -9.31 3.51
N GLU A 22 3.92 -9.30 2.88
CA GLU A 22 2.64 -9.50 3.57
C GLU A 22 1.61 -10.22 2.72
N VAL A 23 0.78 -11.02 3.39
CA VAL A 23 -0.40 -11.67 2.82
C VAL A 23 -1.58 -11.48 3.77
N ARG A 24 -2.70 -11.03 3.22
CA ARG A 24 -3.95 -10.83 3.96
C ARG A 24 -5.12 -11.51 3.25
N PHE A 25 -6.18 -11.80 4.00
CA PHE A 25 -7.37 -12.48 3.51
C PHE A 25 -8.65 -11.81 4.03
N THR A 26 -9.57 -11.49 3.11
CA THR A 26 -10.88 -10.88 3.43
C THR A 26 -12.06 -11.76 2.94
N GLY A 27 -11.80 -12.75 2.08
CA GLY A 27 -12.83 -13.60 1.49
C GLY A 27 -12.47 -14.02 0.07
N LEU A 28 -13.43 -14.59 -0.64
CA LEU A 28 -13.27 -14.90 -2.06
C LEU A 28 -13.33 -13.62 -2.89
N GLY A 29 -12.22 -13.28 -3.56
CA GLY A 29 -12.18 -12.19 -4.54
C GLY A 29 -12.91 -12.55 -5.84
N HIS A 30 -13.24 -11.52 -6.63
CA HIS A 30 -13.88 -11.63 -7.94
C HIS A 30 -12.89 -11.59 -9.12
N TYR A 31 -11.68 -11.07 -8.88
CA TYR A 31 -10.67 -10.81 -9.90
C TYR A 31 -9.27 -10.88 -9.30
N LEU A 32 -8.27 -10.99 -10.18
CA LEU A 32 -6.88 -10.68 -9.90
C LEU A 32 -6.63 -9.22 -10.27
N LEU A 33 -6.01 -8.48 -9.35
CA LEU A 33 -5.52 -7.13 -9.57
C LEU A 33 -4.02 -7.12 -9.24
N CYS A 34 -3.21 -6.62 -10.15
CA CYS A 34 -1.80 -6.30 -9.89
C CYS A 34 -1.59 -4.82 -10.19
N VAL A 35 -1.00 -4.08 -9.27
CA VAL A 35 -0.67 -2.66 -9.47
C VAL A 35 0.81 -2.46 -9.19
N THR A 36 1.52 -1.80 -10.11
CA THR A 36 2.96 -1.53 -10.01
C THR A 36 3.22 -0.03 -10.06
N ASP A 37 4.06 0.44 -9.13
CA ASP A 37 4.57 1.82 -9.07
C ASP A 37 3.50 2.93 -9.15
N GLN A 38 2.30 2.65 -8.64
CA GLN A 38 1.16 3.57 -8.67
C GLN A 38 0.74 4.02 -10.10
N ALA A 39 1.23 3.36 -11.15
CA ALA A 39 1.11 3.86 -12.53
C ALA A 39 0.52 2.87 -13.52
N THR A 40 0.68 1.56 -13.28
CA THR A 40 0.16 0.52 -14.18
C THR A 40 -0.62 -0.50 -13.38
N CYS A 41 -1.78 -0.91 -13.89
CA CYS A 41 -2.53 -2.00 -13.30
C CYS A 41 -2.97 -3.05 -14.34
N LEU A 42 -2.96 -4.29 -13.90
CA LEU A 42 -3.48 -5.44 -14.62
C LEU A 42 -4.73 -5.93 -13.90
N TYR A 43 -5.82 -6.04 -14.64
CA TYR A 43 -7.06 -6.64 -14.19
C TYR A 43 -7.30 -7.94 -14.97
N ALA A 44 -7.54 -9.03 -14.25
CA ALA A 44 -7.89 -10.31 -14.84
C ALA A 44 -9.06 -10.95 -14.08
N PRO A 45 -10.12 -11.40 -14.76
CA PRO A 45 -11.24 -12.05 -14.09
C PRO A 45 -10.82 -13.37 -13.43
N ARG A 46 -11.37 -13.68 -12.26
CA ARG A 46 -11.02 -14.88 -11.46
C ARG A 46 -11.09 -16.19 -12.25
N LYS A 47 -11.99 -16.29 -13.23
CA LYS A 47 -12.16 -17.49 -14.06
C LYS A 47 -10.88 -17.92 -14.77
N LEU A 48 -9.97 -16.99 -15.08
CA LEU A 48 -8.64 -17.30 -15.65
C LEU A 48 -7.74 -18.14 -14.74
N PHE A 49 -7.99 -18.09 -13.43
CA PHE A 49 -7.19 -18.78 -12.42
C PHE A 49 -7.99 -19.91 -11.73
N SER A 50 -9.18 -20.22 -12.25
CA SER A 50 -10.06 -21.23 -11.69
C SER A 50 -9.78 -22.65 -12.20
N GLY A 51 -8.92 -22.80 -13.21
CA GLY A 51 -8.70 -24.07 -13.92
C GLY A 51 -9.82 -24.44 -14.90
N THR A 52 -10.79 -23.54 -15.12
CA THR A 52 -11.85 -23.72 -16.11
C THR A 52 -11.30 -23.47 -17.52
N VAL A 53 -11.69 -24.31 -18.48
CA VAL A 53 -11.42 -24.08 -19.91
C VAL A 53 -12.25 -22.87 -20.36
N LEU A 54 -11.59 -21.80 -20.78
CA LEU A 54 -12.25 -20.59 -21.25
C LEU A 54 -12.25 -20.55 -22.77
N ASP A 55 -13.33 -20.02 -23.34
CA ASP A 55 -13.30 -19.58 -24.74
C ASP A 55 -12.37 -18.37 -24.89
N ALA A 56 -11.76 -18.19 -26.06
CA ALA A 56 -10.83 -17.10 -26.36
C ALA A 56 -11.47 -15.71 -26.14
N ASN A 57 -12.78 -15.59 -26.35
CA ASN A 57 -13.54 -14.36 -26.11
C ASN A 57 -13.86 -14.11 -24.63
N GLU A 58 -13.70 -15.13 -23.79
CA GLU A 58 -13.99 -15.08 -22.37
C GLU A 58 -12.74 -14.79 -21.52
N SER A 59 -11.55 -14.82 -22.11
CA SER A 59 -10.26 -14.76 -21.41
C SER A 59 -9.54 -13.41 -21.50
N ASN A 60 -10.27 -12.29 -21.46
CA ASN A 60 -9.65 -10.97 -21.60
C ASN A 60 -9.03 -10.48 -20.29
N THR A 61 -7.75 -10.13 -20.36
CA THR A 61 -7.01 -9.39 -19.33
C THR A 61 -6.84 -7.96 -19.81
N LEU A 62 -7.06 -6.99 -18.93
CA LEU A 62 -6.92 -5.57 -19.23
C LEU A 62 -5.66 -5.03 -18.56
N VAL A 63 -4.91 -4.22 -19.30
CA VAL A 63 -3.75 -3.49 -18.78
C VAL A 63 -4.04 -2.00 -18.96
N PHE A 64 -4.06 -1.27 -17.85
CA PHE A 64 -4.21 0.18 -17.82
C PHE A 64 -2.86 0.80 -17.44
N ARG A 65 -2.51 1.91 -18.09
CA ARG A 65 -1.26 2.67 -17.84
C ARG A 65 -1.52 4.10 -17.38
N GLU A 66 -2.77 4.38 -17.05
CA GLU A 66 -3.25 5.65 -16.54
C GLU A 66 -3.17 5.66 -15.02
N LYS A 67 -2.47 6.67 -14.46
CA LYS A 67 -2.22 6.79 -13.02
C LYS A 67 -3.52 6.90 -12.22
N GLU A 68 -4.50 7.63 -12.76
CA GLU A 68 -5.81 7.84 -12.15
C GLU A 68 -6.59 6.51 -12.03
N VAL A 69 -6.49 5.64 -13.03
CA VAL A 69 -7.10 4.31 -13.00
C VAL A 69 -6.38 3.43 -11.99
N ALA A 70 -5.05 3.48 -11.94
CA ALA A 70 -4.28 2.78 -10.90
C ALA A 70 -4.65 3.26 -9.49
N ASP A 71 -4.85 4.55 -9.27
CA ASP A 71 -5.29 5.08 -7.97
C ASP A 71 -6.70 4.61 -7.60
N PHE A 72 -7.65 4.60 -8.55
CA PHE A 72 -8.99 4.05 -8.34
C PHE A 72 -8.94 2.59 -7.86
N PHE A 73 -8.13 1.75 -8.52
CA PHE A 73 -7.96 0.35 -8.11
C PHE A 73 -7.26 0.23 -6.75
N ASN A 74 -6.25 1.05 -6.48
CA ASN A 74 -5.57 1.06 -5.19
C ASN A 74 -6.50 1.47 -4.06
N HIS A 75 -7.35 2.47 -4.26
CA HIS A 75 -8.33 2.89 -3.26
C HIS A 75 -9.22 1.70 -2.85
N ASN A 76 -9.79 0.99 -3.83
CA ASN A 76 -10.61 -0.20 -3.57
C ASN A 76 -9.80 -1.33 -2.90
N PHE A 77 -8.56 -1.56 -3.36
CA PHE A 77 -7.67 -2.54 -2.75
C PHE A 77 -7.37 -2.23 -1.29
N PHE A 78 -7.03 -0.98 -0.95
CA PHE A 78 -6.65 -0.61 0.41
C PHE A 78 -7.84 -0.59 1.38
N ILE A 79 -9.05 -0.23 0.93
CA ILE A 79 -10.27 -0.41 1.73
C ILE A 79 -10.41 -1.86 2.20
N ALA A 80 -10.20 -2.81 1.29
CA ALA A 80 -10.24 -4.23 1.63
C ALA A 80 -9.02 -4.66 2.46
N TRP A 81 -7.83 -4.17 2.13
CA TRP A 81 -6.57 -4.51 2.80
C TRP A 81 -6.58 -4.16 4.29
N PHE A 82 -7.03 -2.95 4.64
CA PHE A 82 -7.09 -2.49 6.03
C PHE A 82 -8.04 -3.32 6.90
N LYS A 83 -9.09 -3.91 6.30
CA LYS A 83 -10.08 -4.76 6.99
C LYS A 83 -9.73 -6.25 6.95
N ALA A 84 -8.84 -6.67 6.07
CA ALA A 84 -8.49 -8.07 5.87
C ALA A 84 -7.77 -8.66 7.10
N LYS A 85 -7.91 -9.97 7.32
CA LYS A 85 -7.14 -10.71 8.32
C LYS A 85 -5.71 -10.90 7.83
N GLU A 86 -4.72 -10.64 8.67
CA GLU A 86 -3.32 -10.97 8.38
C GLU A 86 -3.13 -12.50 8.39
N LEU A 87 -2.56 -13.05 7.31
CA LEU A 87 -2.19 -14.47 7.22
C LEU A 87 -0.68 -14.67 7.29
N PHE A 88 0.07 -13.69 6.80
CA PHE A 88 1.52 -13.67 6.85
C PHE A 88 2.00 -12.23 6.89
N SER A 89 2.94 -11.95 7.76
CA SER A 89 3.73 -10.73 7.75
C SER A 89 5.16 -11.11 8.04
N GLU A 90 6.05 -10.69 7.15
CA GLU A 90 7.47 -10.90 7.34
C GLU A 90 7.99 -9.95 8.43
N GLU A 91 8.55 -10.50 9.51
CA GLU A 91 9.19 -9.75 10.60
C GLU A 91 10.59 -9.24 10.20
N ARG A 92 10.71 -8.55 9.06
CA ARG A 92 11.92 -7.80 8.71
C ARG A 92 11.86 -6.39 9.30
N SER A 93 13.03 -5.82 9.58
CA SER A 93 13.14 -4.38 9.85
C SER A 93 12.51 -3.58 8.72
N TYR A 94 11.87 -2.46 9.07
CA TYR A 94 11.30 -1.53 8.11
C TYR A 94 12.32 -0.50 7.61
N ASN A 95 13.55 -0.55 8.12
CA ASN A 95 14.61 0.38 7.75
C ASN A 95 14.94 0.29 6.25
N LYS A 96 15.09 1.46 5.63
CA LYS A 96 15.39 1.66 4.20
C LYS A 96 14.34 1.11 3.23
N LYS A 97 13.11 0.87 3.70
CA LYS A 97 12.01 0.51 2.80
C LYS A 97 11.46 1.75 2.11
N VAL A 98 11.14 1.59 0.82
CA VAL A 98 10.63 2.64 -0.06
C VAL A 98 9.26 2.23 -0.56
N TYR A 99 8.33 3.17 -0.53
CA TYR A 99 6.96 2.99 -0.99
C TYR A 99 6.61 4.09 -1.98
N THR A 100 6.20 3.70 -3.18
CA THR A 100 5.65 4.59 -4.21
C THR A 100 4.12 4.76 -4.07
N ASN A 101 3.50 3.94 -3.23
CA ASN A 101 2.10 4.08 -2.85
C ASN A 101 2.02 4.54 -1.39
N GLN A 102 1.43 5.72 -1.16
CA GLN A 102 1.31 6.30 0.18
C GLN A 102 0.46 5.45 1.13
N ARG A 103 -0.61 4.79 0.65
CA ARG A 103 -1.47 3.95 1.51
C ARG A 103 -0.73 2.70 1.99
N ALA A 104 0.16 2.13 1.17
CA ALA A 104 1.07 1.07 1.56
C ALA A 104 2.04 1.55 2.66
N ALA A 105 2.61 2.74 2.49
CA ALA A 105 3.46 3.37 3.50
C ALA A 105 2.69 3.60 4.80
N LEU A 106 1.51 4.23 4.73
CA LEU A 106 0.63 4.55 5.85
C LEU A 106 0.30 3.30 6.67
N TYR A 107 -0.04 2.20 5.99
CA TYR A 107 -0.30 0.93 6.64
C TYR A 107 0.91 0.44 7.45
N VAL A 108 2.12 0.49 6.87
CA VAL A 108 3.36 0.09 7.54
C VAL A 108 3.70 1.02 8.70
N LEU A 109 3.57 2.33 8.51
CA LEU A 109 3.79 3.32 9.57
C LEU A 109 2.84 3.10 10.74
N SER A 110 1.58 2.75 10.49
CA SER A 110 0.62 2.41 11.54
C SER A 110 1.06 1.18 12.36
N LYS A 111 1.68 0.17 11.72
CA LYS A 111 2.23 -1.00 12.43
C LYS A 111 3.41 -0.62 13.30
N ILE A 112 4.30 0.25 12.81
CA ILE A 112 5.47 0.72 13.55
C ILE A 112 5.03 1.54 14.78
N LEU A 113 4.09 2.47 14.60
CA LEU A 113 3.54 3.27 15.70
C LEU A 113 2.85 2.43 16.77
N ARG A 114 2.08 1.39 16.37
CA ARG A 114 1.47 0.45 17.33
C ARG A 114 2.49 -0.32 18.18
N ARG A 115 3.74 -0.41 17.76
CA ARG A 115 4.86 -0.98 18.55
C ARG A 115 5.50 0.05 19.48
N GLY A 116 4.98 1.28 19.55
CA GLY A 116 5.53 2.37 20.34
C GLY A 116 6.75 3.07 19.70
N VAL A 117 7.05 2.76 18.43
CA VAL A 117 8.18 3.35 17.70
C VAL A 117 7.67 4.49 16.83
N ARG A 118 8.31 5.65 16.89
CA ARG A 118 8.03 6.78 15.99
C ARG A 118 9.05 6.80 14.86
N PRO A 119 8.70 6.31 13.65
CA PRO A 119 9.66 6.18 12.58
C PRO A 119 10.12 7.54 12.06
N ARG A 120 11.41 7.64 11.69
CA ARG A 120 11.96 8.75 10.92
C ARG A 120 11.88 8.41 9.44
N ILE A 121 11.26 9.29 8.66
CA ILE A 121 10.98 9.06 7.24
C ILE A 121 11.40 10.26 6.40
N ARG A 122 11.55 10.00 5.10
CA ARG A 122 11.65 11.00 4.05
C ARG A 122 10.44 10.87 3.12
N VAL A 123 9.86 12.01 2.77
CA VAL A 123 8.72 12.10 1.85
C VAL A 123 9.13 12.98 0.67
N GLU A 124 8.93 12.47 -0.52
CA GLU A 124 8.97 13.25 -1.77
C GLU A 124 7.56 13.30 -2.36
N GLY A 125 7.20 14.47 -2.87
CA GLY A 125 5.90 14.65 -3.50
C GLY A 125 5.66 16.10 -3.87
N ARG A 126 4.41 16.54 -3.76
CA ARG A 126 4.00 17.90 -4.15
C ARG A 126 3.21 18.58 -3.05
N ASN A 127 3.40 19.89 -2.93
CA ASN A 127 2.53 20.71 -2.09
C ASN A 127 1.13 20.80 -2.73
N THR A 128 0.09 20.43 -1.99
CA THR A 128 -1.29 20.32 -2.50
C THR A 128 -1.83 21.65 -3.06
N ARG A 129 -1.43 22.79 -2.48
CA ARG A 129 -1.93 24.11 -2.88
C ARG A 129 -1.24 24.68 -4.11
N THR A 130 0.07 24.43 -4.22
CA THR A 130 0.90 25.07 -5.26
C THR A 130 1.31 24.13 -6.38
N GLY A 131 1.13 22.82 -6.19
CA GLY A 131 1.61 21.77 -7.10
C GLY A 131 3.14 21.65 -7.16
N LYS A 132 3.89 22.48 -6.44
CA LYS A 132 5.36 22.48 -6.50
C LYS A 132 5.95 21.23 -5.83
N PRO A 133 7.03 20.66 -6.39
CA PRO A 133 7.76 19.58 -5.72
C PRO A 133 8.21 19.99 -4.33
N ILE A 134 8.15 19.05 -3.39
CA ILE A 134 8.58 19.23 -2.02
C ILE A 134 9.23 17.95 -1.52
N GLN A 135 10.27 18.11 -0.71
CA GLN A 135 10.92 17.01 0.02
C GLN A 135 10.94 17.36 1.50
N LEU A 136 10.47 16.43 2.32
CA LEU A 136 10.38 16.59 3.77
C LEU A 136 11.05 15.39 4.44
N GLU A 137 11.61 15.64 5.61
CA GLU A 137 12.19 14.61 6.46
C GLU A 137 11.76 14.90 7.90
N GLY A 138 11.38 13.85 8.64
CA GLY A 138 10.80 14.05 9.96
C GLY A 138 10.41 12.76 10.66
N LYS A 139 9.83 12.89 11.84
CA LYS A 139 9.27 11.76 12.62
C LYS A 139 7.77 11.69 12.41
N VAL A 140 7.27 10.48 12.16
CA VAL A 140 5.82 10.27 12.09
C VAL A 140 5.26 10.26 13.51
N LEU A 141 4.27 11.11 13.76
CA LEU A 141 3.63 11.23 15.07
C LEU A 141 2.37 10.37 15.17
N ASP A 142 1.55 10.39 14.13
CA ASP A 142 0.27 9.70 14.10
C ASP A 142 -0.13 9.33 12.66
N THR A 143 -1.09 8.43 12.53
CA THR A 143 -1.69 7.99 11.27
C THR A 143 -3.21 8.05 11.36
N ARG A 144 -3.86 8.60 10.34
CA ARG A 144 -5.31 8.70 10.24
C ARG A 144 -5.83 7.84 9.08
N ILE A 145 -6.75 6.94 9.42
CA ILE A 145 -7.45 6.06 8.47
C ILE A 145 -8.93 6.12 8.84
N GLU A 146 -9.64 7.10 8.30
CA GLU A 146 -11.04 7.38 8.62
C GLU A 146 -11.80 7.78 7.36
N GLU A 147 -12.92 7.13 7.08
CA GLU A 147 -13.75 7.39 5.89
C GLU A 147 -12.92 7.37 4.60
N GLU A 148 -12.70 8.56 4.02
CA GLU A 148 -11.96 8.83 2.79
C GLU A 148 -10.60 9.52 3.02
N VAL A 149 -10.21 9.71 4.29
CA VAL A 149 -8.97 10.39 4.68
C VAL A 149 -7.91 9.36 5.08
N TYR A 150 -6.81 9.34 4.33
CA TYR A 150 -5.67 8.45 4.50
C TYR A 150 -4.39 9.28 4.63
N SER A 151 -4.06 9.71 5.84
CA SER A 151 -2.96 10.64 6.08
C SER A 151 -2.06 10.21 7.25
N PHE A 152 -0.89 10.83 7.33
CA PHE A 152 -0.06 10.79 8.54
C PHE A 152 0.50 12.17 8.84
N THR A 153 0.73 12.43 10.13
CA THR A 153 1.33 13.67 10.61
C THR A 153 2.85 13.51 10.72
N LEU A 154 3.58 14.34 10.00
CA LEU A 154 5.04 14.39 10.01
C LEU A 154 5.55 15.60 10.81
N ASP A 155 6.33 15.34 11.85
CA ASP A 155 7.09 16.37 12.56
C ASP A 155 8.46 16.56 11.91
N THR A 156 8.62 17.70 11.24
CA THR A 156 9.87 18.10 10.57
C THR A 156 10.87 18.77 11.51
N GLY A 157 10.52 18.95 12.79
CA GLY A 157 11.24 19.78 13.77
C GLY A 157 10.99 21.28 13.62
N LYS A 158 10.41 21.72 12.49
CA LYS A 158 10.02 23.13 12.22
C LYS A 158 8.51 23.32 12.18
N ALA A 159 7.80 22.32 11.70
CA ALA A 159 6.35 22.32 11.55
C ALA A 159 5.82 20.89 11.56
N LEU A 160 4.55 20.77 11.96
CA LEU A 160 3.74 19.58 11.75
C LEU A 160 3.12 19.66 10.36
N VAL A 161 3.28 18.61 9.58
CA VAL A 161 2.80 18.53 8.19
C VAL A 161 1.92 17.31 8.02
N GLU A 162 0.68 17.55 7.58
CA GLU A 162 -0.21 16.47 7.14
C GLU A 162 0.18 16.01 5.74
N VAL A 163 0.39 14.70 5.60
CA VAL A 163 0.81 14.05 4.35
C VAL A 163 -0.24 13.04 3.92
N GLY A 164 -0.87 13.29 2.77
CA GLY A 164 -1.86 12.41 2.15
C GLY A 164 -1.29 11.67 0.95
N GLY A 165 -2.11 10.78 0.38
CA GLY A 165 -1.78 10.05 -0.84
C GLY A 165 -2.17 10.78 -2.12
N GLU A 166 -2.20 10.05 -3.24
CA GLU A 166 -2.74 10.57 -4.50
C GLU A 166 -4.16 11.12 -4.28
N ASN A 167 -4.49 12.22 -4.96
CA ASN A 167 -5.75 12.95 -4.82
C ASN A 167 -6.01 13.55 -3.42
N ALA A 168 -5.00 13.71 -2.57
CA ALA A 168 -5.12 14.47 -1.33
C ALA A 168 -5.58 15.92 -1.61
N LEU A 169 -6.60 16.37 -0.87
CA LEU A 169 -7.20 17.71 -1.02
C LEU A 169 -7.08 18.55 0.25
N VAL A 170 -7.05 17.90 1.42
CA VAL A 170 -7.07 18.58 2.72
C VAL A 170 -5.68 18.64 3.35
N GLU A 171 -4.83 17.67 3.03
CA GLU A 171 -3.45 17.56 3.49
C GLU A 171 -2.54 18.59 2.81
N THR A 172 -1.40 18.88 3.43
CA THR A 172 -0.44 19.85 2.90
C THR A 172 0.38 19.28 1.75
N VAL A 173 0.59 17.96 1.76
CA VAL A 173 1.45 17.26 0.80
C VAL A 173 0.72 16.05 0.22
N ILE A 174 0.80 15.91 -1.11
CA ILE A 174 0.53 14.68 -1.85
C ILE A 174 1.84 13.91 -1.94
N ALA A 175 1.96 12.77 -1.25
CA ALA A 175 3.16 11.94 -1.29
C ALA A 175 3.22 11.06 -2.54
N GLU A 176 4.37 11.07 -3.20
CA GLU A 176 4.67 10.23 -4.36
C GLU A 176 5.69 9.14 -4.02
N ARG A 177 6.53 9.40 -3.02
CA ARG A 177 7.49 8.43 -2.50
C ARG A 177 7.69 8.65 -1.01
N VAL A 178 7.64 7.56 -0.26
CA VAL A 178 7.90 7.54 1.19
C VAL A 178 9.01 6.54 1.48
N GLU A 179 10.06 7.00 2.13
CA GLU A 179 11.20 6.18 2.53
C GLU A 179 11.31 6.15 4.06
N ILE A 180 11.31 4.96 4.63
CA ILE A 180 11.53 4.76 6.06
C ILE A 180 13.04 4.75 6.29
N LEU A 181 13.58 5.80 6.91
CA LEU A 181 14.99 5.89 7.23
C LEU A 181 15.31 5.06 8.48
N GLU A 182 14.46 5.19 9.50
CA GLU A 182 14.54 4.49 10.79
C GLU A 182 13.12 4.10 11.23
N GLY A 183 12.82 2.83 11.41
CA GLY A 183 11.48 2.32 11.72
C GLY A 183 11.44 1.16 12.72
N GLY A 184 12.54 0.94 13.45
CA GLY A 184 12.71 -0.20 14.34
C GLY A 184 13.41 -1.38 13.68
#